data_AF-A0A6V7UPB1-F1
#
_entry.id   AF-A0A6V7UPB1-F1
#
_cell.length_a   1.000
_cell.length_b   1.000
_cell.length_c   1.000
_cell.angle_alpha   90.00
_cell.angle_beta   90.00
_cell.angle_gamma   90.00
#
_symmetry.space_group_name_H-M   'P 1'
#
loop_
_entity.id
_entity.type
_entity.pdbx_description
1 polymer ?
#
loop_
_entity_poly.entity_id
_entity_poly.type
_entity_poly.pdbx_seq_one_letter_code
_entity_poly.pdbx_strand_id
1 'polypeptide(L)'
;MHYSSTSGTRNFQRKTMTARINPARNDPLMGQRNGLTASDIAELHRMYCAPESCADSNVYCGAWAVQNLCTGWNQGARNWMTENCPKSCGLCTE
;
A
#
# COMPACT_ATOMS: atom_id res chain seq x y z
N MET A 1 0.26 -6.87 4.95
CA MET A 1 0.21 -6.64 6.44
C MET A 1 -1.19 -6.34 7.02
N HIS A 2 -2.25 -7.07 6.63
CA HIS A 2 -3.62 -6.74 7.07
C HIS A 2 -4.10 -7.63 8.24
N TYR A 3 -4.93 -7.09 9.15
CA TYR A 3 -5.64 -7.86 10.19
C TYR A 3 -6.77 -8.71 9.61
N SER A 4 -7.21 -9.74 10.34
CA SER A 4 -8.39 -10.55 9.96
C SER A 4 -9.69 -9.81 10.25
N SER A 5 -10.77 -10.16 9.55
CA SER A 5 -12.12 -9.57 9.77
C SER A 5 -12.65 -9.73 11.20
N THR A 6 -12.11 -10.66 11.98
CA THR A 6 -12.49 -10.97 13.36
C THR A 6 -11.46 -10.50 14.40
N SER A 7 -10.43 -9.76 14.00
CA SER A 7 -9.39 -9.31 14.93
C SER A 7 -9.97 -8.43 16.04
N GLY A 8 -9.68 -8.79 17.30
CA GLY A 8 -10.21 -8.08 18.47
C GLY A 8 -11.69 -8.38 18.80
N THR A 9 -12.33 -9.34 18.14
CA THR A 9 -13.70 -9.74 18.48
C THR A 9 -13.76 -10.48 19.81
N ARG A 10 -14.84 -10.29 20.58
CA ARG A 10 -15.16 -11.11 21.76
C ARG A 10 -15.85 -12.43 21.38
N ASN A 11 -16.39 -12.52 20.17
CA ASN A 11 -17.08 -13.70 19.65
C ASN A 11 -16.66 -13.92 18.20
N PHE A 12 -15.99 -15.04 17.90
CA PHE A 12 -15.44 -15.35 16.57
C PHE A 12 -16.49 -15.47 15.46
N GLN A 13 -17.78 -15.59 15.79
CA GLN A 13 -18.88 -15.53 14.81
C GLN A 13 -19.21 -14.09 14.38
N ARG A 14 -18.63 -13.07 15.04
CA ARG A 14 -18.85 -11.65 14.72
C ARG A 14 -17.58 -11.02 14.19
N LYS A 15 -17.74 -10.30 13.08
CA LYS A 15 -16.69 -9.48 12.46
C LYS A 15 -16.57 -8.14 13.18
N THR A 16 -15.34 -7.65 13.29
CA THR A 16 -14.98 -6.30 13.76
C THR A 16 -14.59 -5.39 12.60
N MET A 17 -14.23 -5.98 11.45
CA MET A 17 -13.91 -5.26 10.22
C MET A 17 -14.66 -5.90 9.04
N THR A 18 -15.21 -5.04 8.17
CA THR A 18 -15.91 -5.42 6.94
C THR A 18 -15.34 -4.60 5.79
N ALA A 19 -14.97 -5.24 4.69
CA ALA A 19 -14.46 -4.57 3.51
C ALA A 19 -15.56 -3.72 2.87
N ARG A 20 -15.24 -2.45 2.59
CA ARG A 20 -16.19 -1.51 1.98
C ARG A 20 -16.59 -1.91 0.56
N ILE A 21 -15.66 -2.52 -0.19
CA ILE A 21 -15.87 -2.97 -1.57
C ILE A 21 -15.98 -4.48 -1.56
N ASN A 22 -17.05 -5.03 -2.13
CA ASN A 22 -17.32 -6.47 -2.26
C ASN A 22 -16.96 -7.29 -1.00
N PRO A 23 -17.68 -7.10 0.12
CA PRO A 23 -17.37 -7.76 1.39
C PRO A 23 -17.45 -9.28 1.32
N ALA A 24 -18.37 -9.83 0.52
CA ALA A 24 -18.51 -11.27 0.35
C ALA A 24 -17.22 -11.91 -0.17
N ARG A 25 -16.51 -11.23 -1.09
CA ARG A 25 -15.22 -11.68 -1.63
C ARG A 25 -14.04 -11.31 -0.74
N ASN A 26 -14.04 -10.11 -0.18
CA ASN A 26 -12.83 -9.52 0.41
C ASN A 26 -12.69 -9.80 1.91
N ASP A 27 -13.78 -9.98 2.65
CA ASP A 27 -13.72 -10.28 4.09
C ASP A 27 -12.95 -11.56 4.42
N PRO A 28 -13.09 -12.67 3.67
CA PRO A 28 -12.34 -13.89 3.92
C PRO A 28 -10.84 -13.78 3.60
N LEU A 29 -10.45 -12.81 2.76
CA LEU A 29 -9.06 -12.60 2.35
C LEU A 29 -8.26 -11.77 3.37
N MET A 30 -8.96 -11.01 4.22
CA MET A 30 -8.34 -10.23 5.28
C MET A 30 -7.62 -11.13 6.29
N GLY A 31 -6.41 -10.75 6.68
CA GLY A 31 -5.66 -11.49 7.70
C GLY A 31 -4.90 -12.72 7.18
N GLN A 32 -4.81 -12.93 5.86
CA GLN A 32 -4.03 -14.04 5.30
C GLN A 32 -2.57 -14.02 5.81
N ARG A 33 -2.00 -15.21 6.03
CA ARG A 33 -0.61 -15.43 6.50
C ARG A 33 0.09 -16.53 5.69
N ASN A 34 -0.35 -16.76 4.46
CA ASN A 34 0.21 -17.80 3.57
C ASN A 34 1.51 -17.34 2.89
N GLY A 35 1.74 -16.03 2.86
CA GLY A 35 2.92 -15.41 2.28
C GLY A 35 2.71 -13.90 2.12
N LEU A 36 3.74 -13.20 1.67
CA LEU A 36 3.62 -11.81 1.28
C LEU A 36 2.80 -11.71 -0.01
N THR A 37 1.90 -10.73 -0.08
CA THR A 37 1.21 -10.43 -1.33
C THR A 37 2.18 -9.77 -2.31
N ALA A 38 1.88 -9.82 -3.60
CA ALA A 38 2.67 -9.13 -4.62
C ALA A 38 2.87 -7.64 -4.31
N SER A 39 1.86 -6.99 -3.71
CA SER A 39 1.94 -5.61 -3.27
C SER A 39 2.91 -5.41 -2.09
N ASP A 40 2.91 -6.31 -1.11
CA ASP A 40 3.82 -6.24 0.04
C ASP A 40 5.29 -6.43 -0.44
N ILE A 41 5.53 -7.35 -1.39
CA ILE A 41 6.87 -7.57 -1.98
C ILE A 41 7.33 -6.34 -2.77
N ALA A 42 6.46 -5.78 -3.62
CA ALA A 42 6.78 -4.59 -4.38
C ALA A 42 7.15 -3.41 -3.48
N GLU A 43 6.48 -3.27 -2.34
CA GLU A 43 6.78 -2.23 -1.38
C GLU A 43 8.13 -2.46 -0.68
N LEU A 44 8.44 -3.69 -0.29
CA LEU A 44 9.76 -4.02 0.26
C LEU A 44 10.89 -3.72 -0.73
N HIS A 45 10.71 -4.05 -2.02
CA HIS A 45 11.68 -3.68 -3.05
C HIS A 45 11.86 -2.17 -3.16
N ARG A 46 10.79 -1.37 -3.13
CA ARG A 46 10.90 0.10 -3.13
C ARG A 46 11.65 0.60 -1.90
N MET A 47 11.40 0.02 -0.71
CA MET A 47 12.03 0.47 0.53
C MET A 47 13.54 0.16 0.57
N TYR A 48 13.92 -1.06 0.18
CA TYR A 48 15.25 -1.61 0.45
C TYR A 48 16.14 -1.82 -0.79
N CYS A 49 15.58 -1.91 -2.00
CA CYS A 49 16.33 -2.18 -3.23
C CYS A 49 16.54 -0.92 -4.10
N ALA A 50 15.92 0.22 -3.76
CA ALA A 50 16.16 1.46 -4.48
C ALA A 50 17.62 1.95 -4.29
N PRO A 51 18.30 2.45 -5.34
CA PRO A 51 19.63 3.03 -5.22
C PRO A 51 19.61 4.24 -4.28
N GLU A 52 20.71 4.50 -3.57
CA GLU A 52 20.80 5.62 -2.62
C GLU A 52 20.54 6.99 -3.27
N SER A 53 20.85 7.13 -4.56
CA SER A 53 20.58 8.33 -5.35
C SER A 53 19.08 8.56 -5.58
N CYS A 54 18.24 7.55 -5.40
CA CYS A 54 16.80 7.62 -5.56
C CYS A 54 16.11 7.67 -4.19
N ALA A 55 15.80 8.88 -3.75
CA ALA A 55 15.15 9.14 -2.49
C ALA A 55 13.90 10.01 -2.68
N ASP A 56 12.96 9.86 -1.76
CA ASP A 56 11.82 10.76 -1.66
C ASP A 56 12.24 12.06 -0.97
N SER A 57 11.80 13.20 -1.50
CA SER A 57 12.10 14.53 -0.94
C SER A 57 11.18 14.92 0.22
N ASN A 58 10.10 14.15 0.45
CA ASN A 58 9.11 14.42 1.47
C ASN A 58 8.75 13.16 2.28
N VAL A 59 8.63 13.32 3.60
CA VAL A 59 8.26 12.23 4.52
C VAL A 59 6.87 11.63 4.24
N TYR A 60 5.97 12.38 3.60
CA TYR A 60 4.62 11.93 3.27
C TYR A 60 4.53 11.18 1.93
N CYS A 61 5.62 11.06 1.17
CA CYS A 61 5.63 10.39 -0.13
C CYS A 61 5.03 8.98 -0.07
N GLY A 62 5.35 8.18 0.94
CA GLY A 62 4.79 6.83 1.09
C GLY A 62 3.28 6.83 1.32
N ALA A 63 2.79 7.77 2.13
CA ALA A 63 1.36 7.93 2.40
C ALA A 63 0.58 8.38 1.14
N TRP A 64 1.17 9.25 0.34
CA TRP A 64 0.57 9.71 -0.91
C TRP A 64 0.60 8.66 -2.01
N ALA A 65 1.65 7.83 -2.06
CA ALA A 65 1.73 6.73 -3.00
C ALA A 65 0.58 5.71 -2.80
N VAL A 66 0.27 5.34 -1.54
CA VAL A 66 -0.86 4.43 -1.24
C VAL A 66 -2.24 5.07 -1.49
N GLN A 67 -2.32 6.40 -1.62
CA GLN A 67 -3.54 7.12 -2.00
C GLN A 67 -3.73 7.21 -3.53
N ASN A 68 -2.95 6.46 -4.32
CA ASN A 68 -2.93 6.52 -5.78
C ASN A 68 -2.54 7.90 -6.34
N LEU A 69 -1.73 8.70 -5.64
CA LEU A 69 -1.28 9.99 -6.19
C LEU A 69 -0.19 9.85 -7.25
N CYS A 70 0.50 8.70 -7.33
CA CYS A 70 1.46 8.40 -8.40
C CYS A 70 0.82 8.07 -9.75
N THR A 71 -0.43 7.59 -9.78
CA THR A 71 -1.10 7.09 -11.00
C THR A 71 -2.53 7.61 -11.17
N GLY A 72 -3.04 8.35 -10.18
CA GLY A 72 -4.41 8.85 -10.13
C GLY A 72 -4.68 9.96 -11.14
N TRP A 73 -5.95 10.19 -11.43
CA TRP A 73 -6.44 11.09 -12.48
C TRP A 73 -5.96 12.55 -12.33
N ASN A 74 -5.61 13.00 -11.12
CA ASN A 74 -5.11 14.35 -10.90
C ASN A 74 -3.67 14.47 -11.42
N GLN A 75 -3.51 15.13 -12.58
CA GLN A 75 -2.21 15.30 -13.23
C GLN A 75 -1.23 16.14 -12.39
N GLY A 76 -1.69 17.17 -11.70
CA GLY A 76 -0.83 18.03 -10.88
C GLY A 76 -0.21 17.26 -9.71
N ALA A 77 -1.03 16.47 -9.02
CA ALA A 77 -0.55 15.59 -7.96
C ALA A 77 0.41 14.52 -8.52
N ARG A 78 0.09 13.97 -9.70
CA ARG A 78 0.94 12.98 -10.37
C ARG A 78 2.31 13.54 -10.70
N ASN A 79 2.38 14.68 -11.37
CA ASN A 79 3.64 15.34 -11.74
C ASN A 79 4.47 15.65 -10.50
N TRP A 80 3.82 16.21 -9.47
CA TRP A 80 4.50 16.52 -8.22
C TRP A 80 5.08 15.26 -7.57
N MET A 81 4.30 14.18 -7.50
CA MET A 81 4.74 12.89 -6.97
C MET A 81 5.88 12.28 -7.81
N THR A 82 5.84 12.36 -9.14
CA THR A 82 6.91 11.82 -9.98
C THR A 82 8.23 12.57 -9.83
N GLU A 83 8.18 13.88 -9.57
CA GLU A 83 9.36 14.72 -9.38
C GLU A 83 9.93 14.62 -7.96
N ASN A 84 9.07 14.49 -6.95
CA ASN A 84 9.46 14.59 -5.54
C ASN A 84 9.47 13.25 -4.80
N CYS A 85 8.74 12.26 -5.28
CA CYS A 85 8.57 10.98 -4.63
C CYS A 85 8.94 9.79 -5.54
N PRO A 86 10.11 9.80 -6.21
CA PRO A 86 10.46 8.77 -7.18
C PRO A 86 10.58 7.38 -6.54
N LYS A 87 11.01 7.30 -5.26
CA LYS A 87 11.13 6.03 -4.54
C LYS A 87 9.76 5.45 -4.18
N SER A 88 8.91 6.26 -3.55
CA SER A 88 7.55 5.84 -3.20
C SER A 88 6.69 5.51 -4.43
N CYS A 89 6.89 6.21 -5.55
CA CYS A 89 6.19 5.89 -6.80
C CYS A 89 6.79 4.72 -7.59
N GLY A 90 7.91 4.14 -7.15
CA GLY A 90 8.57 3.03 -7.84
C GLY A 90 9.17 3.43 -9.19
N LEU A 91 9.64 4.67 -9.30
CA LEU A 91 10.30 5.22 -10.48
C LEU A 91 11.83 5.09 -10.42
N CYS A 92 12.37 4.58 -9.32
CA CYS A 92 13.78 4.22 -9.27
C CYS A 92 14.02 3.04 -10.21
N THR A 93 14.69 3.30 -11.33
CA THR A 93 15.35 2.27 -12.13
C THR A 93 16.66 1.91 -11.43
N GLU A 94 16.96 0.62 -11.30
CA GLU A 94 18.29 0.18 -10.87
C GLU A 94 19.40 0.71 -11.78
#